data_AF-A0AA39M210-F1
#
_entry.id   AF-A0AA39M210-F1
#
_cell.length_a   1.000
_cell.length_b   1.000
_cell.length_c   1.000
_cell.angle_alpha   90.00
_cell.angle_beta   90.00
_cell.angle_gamma   90.00
#
_symmetry.space_group_name_H-M   'P 1'
#
loop_
_entity.id
_entity.type
_entity.pdbx_description
1 polymer ?
#
loop_
_entity_poly.entity_id
_entity_poly.type
_entity_poly.pdbx_seq_one_letter_code
_entity_poly.pdbx_strand_id
1 'polypeptide(L)'
;MFTYLSSPPGARRRSSDDGFHSLLSLCSASGRPPDRHLLLNVGGRSFRIRCSTIQYRAPTSVLGRFTRMSHADRVAFCDGFIDASGEYYFERAGRVFEPIYDFLTSGHFHNAGDICRERLSLELAFWKIGKDFFAPCCMNDEDNELEMLDGKSSQFSSVAYCDEFDGICCGALRRKLWRFTEDPGSSFPAKVFAMISIVMVLASVSSMIVGSLPEFQTNVTTVTLNRTSGKETTVVEAQPIAVFEYIEVVCILWFTVEYILRFSVCSEKLKFSRTPLNLIDISTIVPFYLELVLHYGGSEMSVHTIGEVKTLAMVMRVVRVMRVTRIFKLARYSSGLKSFGMTVRTSLPELSMLTLFLLTAIIFFATLIYFAERDEPDTTFRSIPDACWWAVVTMTTVGYGDYCPTTVFGKMIASCASISGVLVLAFPITMIVENFSKNYVEEKHDFKVVQRRRRMAKAYG
;
A
#
# COMPACT_ATOMS: atom_id res chain seq x y z
N MET A 1 -35.86 40.14 11.77
CA MET A 1 -36.72 38.96 11.95
C MET A 1 -36.43 38.42 13.35
N PHE A 2 -37.40 38.61 14.26
CA PHE A 2 -37.71 37.97 15.56
C PHE A 2 -36.67 36.97 16.16
N THR A 3 -36.37 36.91 17.47
CA THR A 3 -37.14 37.29 18.67
C THR A 3 -36.26 37.25 19.94
N TYR A 4 -36.52 38.17 20.86
CA TYR A 4 -36.22 38.08 22.30
C TYR A 4 -37.19 37.11 22.99
N LEU A 5 -36.72 36.34 23.98
CA LEU A 5 -37.57 35.85 25.08
C LEU A 5 -36.77 35.78 26.40
N SER A 6 -37.49 36.18 27.44
CA SER A 6 -37.07 36.63 28.77
C SER A 6 -36.81 35.48 29.75
N SER A 7 -36.07 35.75 30.84
CA SER A 7 -36.08 34.95 32.08
C SER A 7 -36.41 35.85 33.29
N PRO A 8 -37.15 35.36 34.30
CA PRO A 8 -37.79 36.18 35.32
C PRO A 8 -36.89 36.47 36.56
N PRO A 9 -37.28 37.41 37.45
CA PRO A 9 -36.47 37.88 38.57
C PRO A 9 -36.82 37.17 39.89
N GLY A 10 -35.83 37.00 40.76
CA GLY A 10 -36.08 36.74 42.18
C GLY A 10 -34.96 36.02 42.92
N ALA A 11 -34.27 36.75 43.80
CA ALA A 11 -33.92 36.38 45.20
C ALA A 11 -32.51 36.83 45.62
N ARG A 12 -32.51 38.00 46.28
CA ARG A 12 -31.67 38.49 47.39
C ARG A 12 -30.28 37.86 47.63
N ARG A 13 -29.28 38.76 47.61
CA ARG A 13 -28.02 38.66 48.37
C ARG A 13 -28.32 38.31 49.84
N ARG A 14 -27.69 37.26 50.36
CA ARG A 14 -27.44 37.08 51.80
C ARG A 14 -25.94 36.91 52.02
N SER A 15 -25.49 37.61 53.04
CA SER A 15 -24.14 37.80 53.52
C SER A 15 -23.48 36.49 53.97
N SER A 16 -22.18 36.45 53.68
CA SER A 16 -21.11 35.69 54.31
C SER A 16 -21.25 35.65 55.84
N ASP A 17 -21.13 34.45 56.43
CA ASP A 17 -20.19 34.13 57.53
C ASP A 17 -20.58 32.94 58.41
N ASP A 18 -21.83 32.47 58.40
CA ASP A 18 -22.23 31.38 59.33
C ASP A 18 -22.12 29.94 58.76
N GLY A 19 -21.71 29.77 57.50
CA GLY A 19 -21.62 28.45 56.85
C GLY A 19 -20.24 27.78 56.88
N PHE A 20 -19.18 28.53 57.21
CA PHE A 20 -17.79 28.04 57.05
C PHE A 20 -17.29 27.22 58.23
N HIS A 21 -17.82 27.45 59.44
CA HIS A 21 -17.43 26.71 60.65
C HIS A 21 -18.09 25.32 60.75
N SER A 22 -19.22 25.09 60.06
CA SER A 22 -19.91 23.80 60.06
C SER A 22 -19.32 22.78 59.08
N LEU A 23 -18.70 23.21 57.99
CA LEU A 23 -18.11 22.31 56.99
C LEU A 23 -16.69 21.84 57.34
N LEU A 24 -15.98 22.59 58.20
CA LEU A 24 -14.66 22.19 58.72
C LEU A 24 -14.74 21.11 59.80
N SER A 25 -15.87 20.97 60.51
CA SER A 25 -16.04 19.90 61.50
C SER A 25 -16.49 18.56 60.88
N LEU A 26 -17.09 18.58 59.69
CA LEU A 26 -17.55 17.38 58.97
C LEU A 26 -16.45 16.70 58.12
N CYS A 27 -15.35 17.38 57.80
CA CYS A 27 -14.20 16.76 57.11
C CYS A 27 -13.24 16.02 58.07
N SER A 28 -13.39 16.15 59.39
CA SER A 28 -12.63 15.35 60.36
C SER A 28 -13.19 13.92 60.55
N ALA A 29 -14.28 13.57 59.85
CA ALA A 29 -15.00 12.30 60.03
C ALA A 29 -14.74 11.24 58.94
N SER A 30 -13.78 11.45 58.03
CA SER A 30 -13.23 10.37 57.21
C SER A 30 -11.78 10.16 57.59
N GLY A 31 -11.47 9.05 58.29
CA GLY A 31 -10.11 8.69 58.72
C GLY A 31 -9.13 8.36 57.58
N ARG A 32 -9.13 9.12 56.48
CA ARG A 32 -8.12 9.05 55.42
C ARG A 32 -7.00 10.02 55.76
N PRO A 33 -5.73 9.57 55.81
CA PRO A 33 -4.60 10.48 56.04
C PRO A 33 -4.55 11.57 54.95
N PRO A 34 -4.04 12.76 55.26
CA PRO A 34 -3.90 13.84 54.28
C PRO A 34 -3.06 13.37 53.09
N ASP A 35 -3.57 13.62 51.89
CA ASP A 35 -2.92 13.17 50.64
C ASP A 35 -1.57 13.86 50.46
N ARG A 36 -0.50 13.04 50.42
CA ARG A 36 0.88 13.51 50.35
C ARG A 36 1.16 14.05 48.95
N HIS A 37 1.81 15.20 48.88
CA HIS A 37 2.29 15.76 47.62
C HIS A 37 3.73 15.34 47.37
N LEU A 38 4.04 15.03 46.11
CA LEU A 38 5.37 14.81 45.61
C LEU A 38 5.83 16.08 44.90
N LEU A 39 6.99 16.60 45.31
CA LEU A 39 7.65 17.75 44.70
C LEU A 39 8.79 17.24 43.81
N LEU A 40 8.68 17.46 42.51
CA LEU A 40 9.61 16.98 41.50
C LEU A 40 10.27 18.17 40.81
N ASN A 41 11.56 18.08 40.56
CA ASN A 41 12.28 19.04 39.73
C ASN A 41 12.84 18.30 38.51
N VAL A 42 12.32 18.57 37.32
CA VAL A 42 12.75 17.90 36.09
C VAL A 42 13.46 18.93 35.21
N GLY A 43 14.79 18.82 35.11
CA GLY A 43 15.59 19.74 34.30
C GLY A 43 15.47 21.21 34.69
N GLY A 44 15.29 21.49 35.98
CA GLY A 44 15.15 22.85 36.51
C GLY A 44 13.71 23.37 36.59
N ARG A 45 12.71 22.59 36.17
CA ARG A 45 11.28 22.94 36.32
C ARG A 45 10.64 22.18 37.47
N SER A 46 9.96 22.91 38.37
CA SER A 46 9.29 22.36 39.54
C SER A 46 7.85 21.92 39.23
N PHE A 47 7.50 20.71 39.63
CA PHE A 47 6.18 20.11 39.48
C PHE A 47 5.69 19.59 40.83
N ARG A 48 4.42 19.87 41.16
CA ARG A 48 3.77 19.42 42.40
C ARG A 48 2.59 18.51 42.06
N ILE A 49 2.68 17.24 42.42
CA ILE A 49 1.67 16.23 42.07
C ILE A 49 1.22 15.49 43.31
N ARG A 50 -0.08 15.19 43.42
CA ARG A 50 -0.62 14.34 44.49
C ARG A 50 -0.20 12.88 44.30
N CYS A 51 0.27 12.24 45.37
CA CYS A 51 0.65 10.82 45.33
C CYS A 51 -0.54 9.93 44.96
N SER A 52 -1.75 10.25 45.44
CA SER A 52 -2.97 9.52 45.07
C SER A 52 -3.26 9.57 43.57
N THR A 53 -3.06 10.72 42.94
CA THR A 53 -3.27 10.92 41.50
C THR A 53 -2.30 10.08 40.67
N ILE A 54 -1.02 10.05 41.06
CA ILE A 54 0.00 9.22 40.39
C ILE A 54 -0.37 7.73 40.53
N GLN A 55 -0.77 7.29 41.72
CA GLN A 55 -1.16 5.91 41.97
C GLN A 55 -2.43 5.49 41.21
N TYR A 56 -3.38 6.41 41.04
CA TYR A 56 -4.61 6.16 40.29
C TYR A 56 -4.35 6.09 38.77
N ARG A 57 -3.57 7.04 38.22
CA ARG A 57 -3.38 7.16 36.77
C ARG A 57 -2.29 6.27 36.21
N ALA A 58 -1.19 6.09 36.95
CA ALA A 58 0.01 5.43 36.46
C ALA A 58 0.72 4.61 37.56
N PRO A 59 0.07 3.61 38.16
CA PRO A 59 0.61 2.86 39.29
C PRO A 59 1.91 2.09 38.98
N THR A 60 2.07 1.65 37.73
CA THR A 60 3.22 0.88 37.24
C THR A 60 4.37 1.75 36.71
N SER A 61 4.14 3.06 36.59
CA SER A 61 5.13 4.02 36.09
C SER A 61 6.31 4.20 37.06
N VAL A 62 7.37 4.86 36.61
CA VAL A 62 8.49 5.25 37.47
C VAL A 62 7.99 6.08 38.66
N LEU A 63 7.12 7.07 38.42
CA LEU A 63 6.53 7.89 39.48
C LEU A 63 5.58 7.09 40.38
N GLY A 64 4.85 6.13 39.81
CA GLY A 64 4.01 5.18 40.54
C GLY A 64 4.81 4.35 41.54
N ARG A 65 5.99 3.86 41.16
CA ARG A 65 6.90 3.18 42.09
C ARG A 65 7.53 4.16 43.08
N PHE A 66 7.94 5.33 42.61
CA PHE A 66 8.59 6.37 43.41
C PHE A 66 7.73 6.82 44.60
N THR A 67 6.42 6.94 44.41
CA THR A 67 5.49 7.30 45.51
C THR A 67 5.34 6.23 46.59
N ARG A 68 5.74 4.98 46.34
CA ARG A 68 5.73 3.86 47.33
C ARG A 68 7.06 3.72 48.08
N MET A 69 8.13 4.32 47.58
CA MET A 69 9.47 4.26 48.18
C MET A 69 9.56 5.11 49.45
N SER A 70 10.47 4.73 50.35
CA SER A 70 10.86 5.57 51.49
C SER A 70 11.64 6.82 51.03
N HIS A 71 11.82 7.80 51.90
CA HIS A 71 12.58 9.00 51.53
C HIS A 71 14.03 8.67 51.16
N ALA A 72 14.71 7.83 51.95
CA ALA A 72 16.08 7.41 51.68
C ALA A 72 16.21 6.71 50.32
N ASP A 73 15.27 5.83 49.98
CA ASP A 73 15.26 5.14 48.69
C ASP A 73 14.99 6.10 47.51
N ARG A 74 14.16 7.13 47.71
CA ARG A 74 13.89 8.13 46.68
C ARG A 74 15.12 8.97 46.38
N VAL A 75 15.83 9.42 47.42
CA VAL A 75 17.08 10.18 47.29
C VAL A 75 18.15 9.35 46.57
N ALA A 76 18.21 8.04 46.83
CA ALA A 76 19.12 7.14 46.12
C ALA A 76 18.69 6.84 44.67
N PHE A 77 17.39 6.98 44.34
CA PHE A 77 16.84 6.67 43.03
C PHE A 77 16.86 7.86 42.05
N CYS A 78 16.70 9.09 42.55
CA CYS A 78 16.74 10.31 41.74
C CYS A 78 18.17 10.86 41.60
N ASP A 79 18.38 11.79 40.66
CA ASP A 79 19.70 12.35 40.37
C ASP A 79 20.16 13.38 41.44
N GLY A 80 19.24 13.86 42.28
CA GLY A 80 19.56 14.69 43.45
C GLY A 80 18.33 15.05 44.29
N PHE A 81 18.54 15.55 45.51
CA PHE A 81 17.48 16.08 46.37
C PHE A 81 17.83 17.50 46.81
N ILE A 82 16.88 18.42 46.66
CA ILE A 82 17.05 19.84 46.99
C ILE A 82 16.44 20.07 48.36
N ASP A 83 17.26 20.09 49.42
CA ASP A 83 16.80 20.20 50.81
C ASP A 83 15.96 21.46 51.08
N ALA A 84 16.32 22.58 50.43
CA ALA A 84 15.66 23.86 50.63
C ALA A 84 14.20 23.88 50.16
N SER A 85 13.87 23.17 49.08
CA SER A 85 12.52 23.11 48.49
C SER A 85 11.82 21.76 48.73
N GLY A 86 12.54 20.75 49.21
CA GLY A 86 12.03 19.38 49.37
C GLY A 86 11.77 18.67 48.04
N GLU A 87 12.45 19.07 46.97
CA GLU A 87 12.24 18.56 45.61
C GLU A 87 13.20 17.42 45.24
N TYR A 88 12.68 16.39 44.57
CA TYR A 88 13.50 15.33 43.97
C TYR A 88 13.85 15.71 42.52
N TYR A 89 15.15 15.80 42.23
CA TYR A 89 15.69 16.24 40.95
C TYR A 89 15.90 15.07 39.98
N PHE A 90 15.47 15.26 38.74
CA PHE A 90 15.75 14.39 37.60
C PHE A 90 16.44 15.18 36.49
N GLU A 91 17.58 14.71 36.02
CA GLU A 91 18.37 15.31 34.95
C GLU A 91 17.76 15.00 33.56
N ARG A 92 16.56 15.52 33.32
CA ARG A 92 15.80 15.32 32.08
C ARG A 92 15.18 16.62 31.58
N ALA A 93 14.66 16.62 30.36
CA ALA A 93 14.10 17.82 29.76
C ALA A 93 12.72 18.18 30.34
N GLY A 94 12.67 19.16 31.25
CA GLY A 94 11.42 19.62 31.88
C GLY A 94 10.31 20.00 30.90
N ARG A 95 10.65 20.59 29.74
CA ARG A 95 9.67 20.92 28.68
C ARG A 95 8.98 19.70 28.08
N VAL A 96 9.67 18.56 28.02
CA VAL A 96 9.08 17.30 27.50
C VAL A 96 8.30 16.57 28.59
N PHE A 97 8.52 16.91 29.86
CA PHE A 97 7.78 16.38 30.99
C PHE A 97 6.42 17.08 31.19
N GLU A 98 6.20 18.28 30.65
CA GLU A 98 4.93 19.01 30.76
C GLU A 98 3.72 18.20 30.24
N PRO A 99 3.74 17.59 29.04
CA PRO A 99 2.65 16.72 28.60
C PRO A 99 2.41 15.51 29.52
N ILE A 100 3.44 15.03 30.22
CA ILE A 100 3.35 13.92 31.18
C ILE A 100 2.70 14.39 32.47
N TYR A 101 3.05 15.58 32.94
CA TYR A 101 2.38 16.23 34.05
C TYR A 101 0.90 16.48 33.73
N ASP A 102 0.59 16.99 32.53
CA ASP A 102 -0.78 17.23 32.07
C ASP A 102 -1.58 15.94 31.96
N PHE A 103 -0.98 14.84 31.51
CA PHE A 103 -1.61 13.51 31.54
C PHE A 103 -1.94 13.08 32.98
N LEU A 104 -1.02 13.28 33.93
CA LEU A 104 -1.27 12.88 35.32
C LEU A 104 -2.42 13.68 35.93
N THR A 105 -2.66 14.92 35.50
CA THR A 105 -3.77 15.74 36.00
C THR A 105 -5.08 15.53 35.24
N SER A 106 -5.04 15.52 33.91
CA SER A 106 -6.21 15.43 33.02
C SER A 106 -6.67 13.99 32.74
N GLY A 107 -5.75 13.04 32.73
CA GLY A 107 -5.99 11.64 32.37
C GLY A 107 -5.77 11.29 30.89
N HIS A 108 -5.45 12.26 30.04
CA HIS A 108 -5.18 12.03 28.62
C HIS A 108 -3.93 12.78 28.16
N PHE A 109 -3.20 12.20 27.20
CA PHE A 109 -2.13 12.89 26.50
C PHE A 109 -2.69 13.75 25.38
N HIS A 110 -2.30 15.03 25.41
CA HIS A 110 -2.47 15.93 24.29
C HIS A 110 -1.11 16.19 23.63
N ASN A 111 -1.11 16.24 22.31
CA ASN A 111 0.10 16.55 21.57
C ASN A 111 0.37 18.05 21.64
N ALA A 112 1.45 18.44 22.31
CA ALA A 112 1.95 19.80 22.27
C ALA A 112 2.68 20.01 20.93
N GLY A 113 2.12 20.81 20.03
CA GLY A 113 2.60 20.95 18.64
C GLY A 113 4.04 21.48 18.50
N ASP A 114 4.65 21.93 19.59
CA ASP A 114 6.03 22.40 19.68
C ASP A 114 7.02 21.33 20.17
N ILE A 115 6.56 20.12 20.50
CA ILE A 115 7.39 19.02 21.00
C ILE A 115 7.46 17.89 19.95
N CYS A 116 8.69 17.47 19.62
CA CYS A 116 8.91 16.34 18.73
C CYS A 116 8.32 15.04 19.31
N ARG A 117 7.47 14.34 18.54
CA ARG A 117 6.79 13.10 18.94
C ARG A 117 7.74 11.98 19.36
N GLU A 118 8.88 11.83 18.67
CA GLU A 118 9.89 10.82 19.00
C GLU A 118 10.54 11.14 20.36
N ARG A 119 10.83 12.41 20.64
CA ARG A 119 11.37 12.86 21.92
C ARG A 119 10.40 12.61 23.08
N LEU A 120 9.11 12.89 22.86
CA LEU A 120 8.06 12.57 23.84
C LEU A 120 7.95 11.05 24.05
N SER A 121 8.06 10.25 22.99
CA SER A 121 7.98 8.78 23.09
C SER A 121 9.13 8.18 23.90
N LEU A 122 10.34 8.73 23.79
CA LEU A 122 11.51 8.33 24.59
C LEU A 122 11.33 8.69 26.06
N GLU A 123 10.72 9.85 26.35
CA GLU A 123 10.35 10.21 27.72
C GLU A 123 9.27 9.26 28.28
N LEU A 124 8.19 9.00 27.54
CA LEU A 124 7.15 8.06 27.99
C LEU A 124 7.70 6.67 28.30
N ALA A 125 8.64 6.19 27.48
CA ALA A 125 9.34 4.93 27.70
C ALA A 125 10.17 4.95 29.00
N PHE A 126 10.90 6.04 29.27
CA PHE A 126 11.63 6.20 30.52
C PHE A 126 10.69 6.21 31.73
N TRP A 127 9.63 7.03 31.68
CA TRP A 127 8.66 7.14 32.76
C TRP A 127 7.77 5.90 32.90
N LYS A 128 7.85 4.93 31.97
CA LYS A 128 7.06 3.70 31.91
C LYS A 128 5.55 3.99 31.89
N ILE A 129 5.15 4.96 31.07
CA ILE A 129 3.74 5.28 30.83
C ILE A 129 3.37 4.73 29.45
N GLY A 130 2.25 4.00 29.39
CA GLY A 130 1.73 3.44 28.14
C GLY A 130 1.36 4.52 27.13
N LYS A 131 1.36 4.16 25.84
CA LYS A 131 0.96 5.09 24.77
C LYS A 131 -0.56 5.18 24.62
N ASP A 132 -1.30 4.26 25.23
CA ASP A 132 -2.75 4.07 25.04
C ASP A 132 -3.63 5.20 25.64
N PHE A 133 -3.01 6.25 26.18
CA PHE A 133 -3.70 7.34 26.87
C PHE A 133 -3.83 8.63 26.03
N PHE A 134 -3.49 8.61 24.72
CA PHE A 134 -3.71 9.78 23.84
C PHE A 134 -5.20 10.12 23.71
N ALA A 135 -5.53 11.42 23.76
CA ALA A 135 -6.88 11.89 23.53
C ALA A 135 -7.30 11.71 22.06
N PRO A 136 -8.61 11.52 21.76
CA PRO A 136 -9.09 11.36 20.38
C PRO A 136 -8.73 12.53 19.45
N CYS A 137 -8.61 13.76 19.97
CA CYS A 137 -8.17 14.93 19.19
C CYS A 137 -6.67 14.96 18.87
N CYS A 138 -5.89 14.04 19.43
CA CYS A 138 -4.45 13.91 19.26
C CYS A 138 -4.03 12.53 18.74
N MET A 139 -5.00 11.62 18.54
CA MET A 139 -4.86 10.47 17.65
C MET A 139 -4.94 11.04 16.22
N ASN A 140 -3.83 11.05 15.49
CA ASN A 140 -3.90 11.36 14.07
C ASN A 140 -4.72 10.26 13.36
N ASP A 141 -5.38 10.58 12.25
CA ASP A 141 -5.94 9.54 11.35
C ASP A 141 -4.86 8.54 10.89
N GLU A 142 -3.58 8.97 10.89
CA GLU A 142 -2.40 8.13 10.70
C GLU A 142 -2.25 7.04 11.77
N ASP A 143 -2.62 7.31 13.02
CA ASP A 143 -2.57 6.34 14.11
C ASP A 143 -3.74 5.35 14.06
N ASN A 144 -4.92 5.74 13.54
CA ASN A 144 -6.01 4.81 13.26
C ASN A 144 -5.70 3.88 12.08
N GLU A 145 -5.02 4.38 11.03
CA GLU A 145 -4.50 3.54 9.94
C GLU A 145 -3.38 2.62 10.43
N LEU A 146 -2.47 3.13 11.27
CA LEU A 146 -1.45 2.33 11.93
C LEU A 146 -2.04 1.32 12.92
N GLU A 147 -3.11 1.62 13.67
CA GLU A 147 -3.81 0.67 14.55
C GLU A 147 -4.67 -0.35 13.79
N MET A 148 -5.18 -0.01 12.60
CA MET A 148 -5.82 -0.99 11.71
C MET A 148 -4.78 -1.90 11.03
N LEU A 149 -3.56 -1.40 10.85
CA LEU A 149 -2.39 -2.21 10.48
C LEU A 149 -1.82 -2.97 11.71
N ASP A 150 -1.94 -2.42 12.92
CA ASP A 150 -1.44 -2.96 14.19
C ASP A 150 -2.43 -3.88 14.90
N GLY A 151 -3.70 -3.89 14.52
CA GLY A 151 -4.64 -4.98 14.83
C GLY A 151 -4.19 -6.30 14.19
N LYS A 152 -3.33 -6.24 13.16
CA LYS A 152 -2.60 -7.38 12.61
C LYS A 152 -1.15 -7.50 13.10
N SER A 153 -0.56 -6.46 13.68
CA SER A 153 0.80 -6.49 14.26
C SER A 153 0.88 -6.42 15.79
N SER A 154 -0.22 -6.50 16.53
CA SER A 154 -0.22 -6.55 18.01
C SER A 154 0.32 -7.87 18.59
N GLN A 155 0.78 -8.79 17.72
CA GLN A 155 1.66 -9.91 18.09
C GLN A 155 3.16 -9.57 17.99
N PHE A 156 3.53 -8.31 17.72
CA PHE A 156 4.87 -7.90 17.29
C PHE A 156 5.65 -7.04 18.31
N SER A 157 5.12 -6.75 19.49
CA SER A 157 5.83 -5.89 20.48
C SER A 157 6.72 -6.65 21.47
N SER A 158 6.89 -7.97 21.33
CA SER A 158 7.87 -8.76 22.13
C SER A 158 8.72 -9.75 21.33
N VAL A 159 8.64 -9.74 20.00
CA VAL A 159 9.40 -10.68 19.16
C VAL A 159 10.73 -10.00 18.80
N ALA A 160 11.83 -10.52 19.35
CA ALA A 160 13.15 -10.35 18.76
C ALA A 160 13.00 -10.47 17.24
N TYR A 161 13.45 -9.48 16.46
CA TYR A 161 13.19 -9.39 15.02
C TYR A 161 13.66 -10.70 14.35
N CYS A 162 12.77 -11.68 14.27
CA CYS A 162 13.02 -12.94 13.58
C CYS A 162 13.03 -12.55 12.12
N ASP A 163 14.24 -12.37 11.58
CA ASP A 163 14.43 -12.33 10.15
C ASP A 163 13.73 -13.58 9.58
N GLU A 164 13.11 -13.48 8.41
CA GLU A 164 12.33 -14.58 7.81
C GLU A 164 13.20 -15.86 7.59
N PHE A 165 14.52 -15.70 7.73
CA PHE A 165 15.54 -16.73 7.64
C PHE A 165 16.13 -17.19 9.00
N ASP A 166 15.66 -16.67 10.13
CA ASP A 166 16.08 -17.12 11.47
C ASP A 166 15.47 -18.50 11.79
N GLY A 167 16.30 -19.44 12.25
CA GLY A 167 15.90 -20.83 12.50
C GLY A 167 15.79 -21.73 11.26
N ILE A 168 16.03 -21.20 10.05
CA ILE A 168 16.04 -21.97 8.80
C ILE A 168 17.45 -22.47 8.48
N CYS A 169 17.56 -23.68 7.91
CA CYS A 169 18.82 -24.24 7.45
C CYS A 169 19.54 -23.26 6.50
N CYS A 170 20.83 -23.01 6.77
CA CYS A 170 21.67 -22.06 6.04
C CYS A 170 21.09 -20.62 6.00
N GLY A 171 20.41 -20.17 7.05
CA GLY A 171 19.74 -18.86 7.11
C GLY A 171 20.64 -17.67 6.75
N ALA A 172 21.91 -17.67 7.18
CA ALA A 172 22.85 -16.60 6.83
C ALA A 172 23.20 -16.56 5.33
N LEU A 173 23.41 -17.72 4.71
CA LEU A 173 23.69 -17.82 3.27
C LEU A 173 22.44 -17.47 2.45
N ARG A 174 21.27 -17.98 2.84
CA ARG A 174 19.99 -17.67 2.19
C ARG A 174 19.69 -16.18 2.26
N ARG A 175 19.88 -15.54 3.42
CA ARG A 175 19.71 -14.09 3.59
C ARG A 175 20.63 -13.30 2.66
N LYS A 176 21.89 -13.71 2.54
CA LYS A 176 22.85 -13.05 1.64
C LYS A 176 22.45 -13.19 0.16
N LEU A 177 22.05 -14.40 -0.24
CA LEU A 177 21.56 -14.67 -1.61
C LEU A 177 20.24 -13.94 -1.89
N TRP A 178 19.32 -13.89 -0.93
CA TRP A 178 18.04 -13.20 -1.05
C TRP A 178 18.23 -11.71 -1.29
N ARG A 179 19.09 -11.07 -0.50
CA ARG A 179 19.46 -9.66 -0.69
C ARG A 179 20.14 -9.43 -2.04
N PHE A 180 20.98 -10.37 -2.49
CA PHE A 180 21.60 -10.29 -3.81
C PHE A 180 20.57 -10.35 -4.95
N THR A 181 19.53 -11.18 -4.85
CA THR A 181 18.53 -11.35 -5.93
C THR A 181 17.36 -10.36 -5.90
N GLU A 182 17.02 -9.85 -4.72
CA GLU A 182 15.80 -9.04 -4.49
C GLU A 182 16.09 -7.54 -4.32
N ASP A 183 17.25 -7.20 -3.74
CA ASP A 183 17.66 -5.81 -3.52
C ASP A 183 18.89 -5.46 -4.38
N PRO A 184 18.69 -4.80 -5.54
CA PRO A 184 19.78 -4.31 -6.38
C PRO A 184 20.73 -3.35 -5.62
N GLY A 185 20.23 -2.66 -4.59
CA GLY A 185 21.02 -1.74 -3.78
C GLY A 185 21.96 -2.42 -2.78
N SER A 186 21.84 -3.73 -2.57
CA SER A 186 22.54 -4.46 -1.52
C SER A 186 24.05 -4.56 -1.71
N SER A 187 24.51 -4.73 -2.96
CA SER A 187 25.92 -4.93 -3.29
C SER A 187 26.21 -4.60 -4.76
N PHE A 188 27.48 -4.36 -5.10
CA PHE A 188 27.88 -4.13 -6.50
C PHE A 188 27.51 -5.31 -7.43
N PRO A 189 27.75 -6.59 -7.07
CA PRO A 189 27.29 -7.72 -7.87
C PRO A 189 25.77 -7.77 -8.05
N ALA A 190 24.99 -7.39 -7.03
CA ALA A 190 23.53 -7.34 -7.14
C ALA A 190 23.06 -6.28 -8.15
N LYS A 191 23.75 -5.13 -8.22
CA LYS A 191 23.49 -4.11 -9.26
C LYS A 191 23.79 -4.64 -10.65
N VAL A 192 24.92 -5.33 -10.83
CA VAL A 192 25.29 -5.92 -12.12
C VAL A 192 24.27 -6.98 -12.54
N PHE A 193 23.87 -7.87 -11.61
CA PHE A 193 22.84 -8.86 -11.86
C PHE A 193 21.53 -8.22 -12.32
N ALA A 194 21.02 -7.23 -11.58
CA ALA A 194 19.82 -6.50 -11.95
C ALA A 194 19.95 -5.77 -13.30
N MET A 195 21.11 -5.20 -13.61
CA MET A 195 21.36 -4.53 -14.89
C MET A 195 21.30 -5.54 -16.06
N ILE A 196 21.92 -6.71 -15.90
CA ILE A 196 21.84 -7.80 -16.88
C ILE A 196 20.38 -8.21 -17.08
N SER A 197 19.63 -8.42 -15.98
CA SER A 197 18.20 -8.75 -16.06
C SER A 197 17.38 -7.74 -16.87
N ILE A 198 17.62 -6.44 -16.67
CA ILE A 198 16.94 -5.38 -17.42
C ILE A 198 17.31 -5.47 -18.91
N VAL A 199 18.60 -5.63 -19.23
CA VAL A 199 19.06 -5.78 -20.62
C VAL A 199 18.43 -7.00 -21.29
N MET A 200 18.33 -8.14 -20.60
CA MET A 200 17.69 -9.35 -21.13
C MET A 200 16.20 -9.13 -21.39
N VAL A 201 15.49 -8.40 -20.52
CA VAL A 201 14.08 -8.03 -20.76
C VAL A 201 13.94 -7.14 -21.99
N LEU A 202 14.77 -6.10 -22.11
CA LEU A 202 14.75 -5.21 -23.27
C LEU A 202 15.08 -5.96 -24.56
N ALA A 203 16.13 -6.79 -24.57
CA ALA A 203 16.50 -7.60 -25.72
C ALA A 203 15.36 -8.55 -26.15
N SER A 204 14.69 -9.16 -25.19
CA SER A 204 13.55 -10.04 -25.46
C SER A 204 12.33 -9.30 -26.02
N VAL A 205 11.98 -8.14 -25.47
CA VAL A 205 10.88 -7.30 -25.99
C VAL A 205 11.22 -6.75 -27.38
N SER A 206 12.44 -6.29 -27.60
CA SER A 206 12.92 -5.84 -28.91
C SER A 206 12.90 -6.98 -29.94
N SER A 207 13.34 -8.18 -29.56
CA SER A 207 13.27 -9.38 -30.40
C SER A 207 11.82 -9.68 -30.82
N MET A 208 10.87 -9.61 -29.88
CA MET A 208 9.44 -9.80 -30.17
C MET A 208 8.89 -8.76 -31.13
N ILE A 209 9.23 -7.48 -30.95
CA ILE A 209 8.77 -6.39 -31.83
C ILE A 209 9.38 -6.53 -33.22
N VAL A 210 10.70 -6.68 -33.33
CA VAL A 210 11.39 -6.77 -34.63
C VAL A 210 11.01 -8.05 -35.36
N GLY A 211 10.88 -9.17 -34.66
CA GLY A 211 10.41 -10.44 -35.23
C GLY A 211 8.94 -10.44 -35.68
N SER A 212 8.15 -9.43 -35.29
CA SER A 212 6.78 -9.23 -35.78
C SER A 212 6.72 -8.52 -37.15
N LEU A 213 7.83 -7.94 -37.60
CA LEU A 213 7.91 -7.24 -38.88
C LEU A 213 7.91 -8.24 -40.06
N PRO A 214 7.17 -7.96 -41.16
CA PRO A 214 7.09 -8.86 -42.31
C PRO A 214 8.45 -9.22 -42.93
N GLU A 215 9.40 -8.29 -42.91
CA GLU A 215 10.75 -8.47 -43.48
C GLU A 215 11.57 -9.51 -42.71
N PHE A 216 11.24 -9.73 -41.43
CA PHE A 216 11.92 -10.68 -40.54
C PHE A 216 11.09 -11.94 -40.27
N GLN A 217 10.04 -12.17 -41.07
CA GLN A 217 9.21 -13.36 -41.00
C GLN A 217 9.48 -14.30 -42.17
N THR A 218 9.55 -15.59 -41.85
CA THR A 218 9.61 -16.70 -42.81
C THR A 218 8.32 -17.50 -42.75
N ASN A 219 7.75 -17.79 -43.92
CA ASN A 219 6.55 -18.61 -44.04
C ASN A 219 6.90 -20.08 -43.88
N VAL A 220 6.46 -20.69 -42.78
CA VAL A 220 6.61 -22.12 -42.52
C VAL A 220 5.33 -22.81 -42.94
N THR A 221 5.42 -23.68 -43.95
CA THR A 221 4.28 -24.47 -44.44
C THR A 221 4.24 -25.80 -43.69
N THR A 222 3.24 -25.96 -42.83
CA THR A 222 2.98 -27.23 -42.14
C THR A 222 1.88 -27.99 -42.86
N VAL A 223 2.20 -29.16 -43.42
CA VAL A 223 1.22 -30.04 -44.07
C VAL A 223 0.72 -31.04 -43.02
N THR A 224 -0.55 -30.92 -42.63
CA THR A 224 -1.20 -31.88 -41.74
C THR A 224 -2.07 -32.83 -42.56
N LEU A 225 -1.70 -34.10 -42.57
CA LEU A 225 -2.47 -35.18 -43.18
C LEU A 225 -3.57 -35.64 -42.23
N ASN A 226 -4.82 -35.40 -42.59
CA ASN A 226 -5.93 -35.89 -41.80
C ASN A 226 -6.18 -37.37 -42.14
N ARG A 227 -5.61 -38.28 -41.35
CA ARG A 227 -5.56 -39.73 -41.61
C ARG A 227 -6.95 -40.39 -41.76
N THR A 228 -7.99 -39.76 -41.24
CA THR A 228 -9.39 -40.22 -41.32
C THR A 228 -10.15 -39.73 -42.56
N SER A 229 -9.75 -38.60 -43.15
CA SER A 229 -10.43 -37.99 -44.30
C SER A 229 -9.59 -38.01 -45.59
N GLY A 230 -8.31 -38.37 -45.52
CA GLY A 230 -7.37 -38.29 -46.65
C GLY A 230 -7.12 -36.86 -47.14
N LYS A 231 -7.60 -35.84 -46.41
CA LYS A 231 -7.53 -34.43 -46.79
C LYS A 231 -6.25 -33.82 -46.23
N GLU A 232 -5.42 -33.28 -47.12
CA GLU A 232 -4.26 -32.46 -46.75
C GLU A 232 -4.75 -31.07 -46.33
N THR A 233 -4.32 -30.65 -45.14
CA THR A 233 -4.54 -29.28 -44.66
C THR A 233 -3.18 -28.60 -44.60
N THR A 234 -2.97 -27.62 -45.48
CA THR A 234 -1.75 -26.81 -45.48
C THR A 234 -1.99 -25.57 -44.62
N VAL A 235 -1.28 -25.46 -43.50
CA VAL A 235 -1.28 -24.24 -42.67
C VAL A 235 0.02 -23.51 -42.93
N VAL A 236 -0.06 -22.29 -43.45
CA VAL A 236 1.09 -21.40 -43.62
C VAL A 236 1.10 -20.46 -42.42
N GLU A 237 2.12 -20.56 -41.57
CA GLU A 237 2.34 -19.63 -40.46
C GLU A 237 3.58 -18.79 -40.70
N ALA A 238 3.46 -17.48 -40.53
CA ALA A 238 4.61 -16.58 -40.48
C ALA A 238 5.30 -16.71 -39.12
N GLN A 239 6.57 -17.12 -39.13
CA GLN A 239 7.40 -17.25 -37.93
C GLN A 239 8.64 -16.36 -38.05
N PRO A 240 9.14 -15.80 -36.93
CA PRO A 240 10.34 -14.97 -36.96
C PRO A 240 11.55 -15.81 -37.39
N ILE A 241 12.54 -15.16 -38.03
CA ILE A 241 13.80 -15.82 -38.38
C ILE A 241 14.52 -16.40 -37.13
N ALA A 242 15.28 -17.48 -37.34
CA ALA A 242 15.93 -18.26 -36.28
C ALA A 242 16.76 -17.44 -35.27
N VAL A 243 17.36 -16.32 -35.69
CA VAL A 243 18.13 -15.43 -34.79
C VAL A 243 17.28 -14.94 -33.62
N PHE A 244 16.03 -14.54 -33.87
CA PHE A 244 15.13 -14.06 -32.81
C PHE A 244 14.67 -15.19 -31.89
N GLU A 245 14.56 -16.42 -32.41
CA GLU A 245 14.28 -17.61 -31.61
C GLU A 245 15.45 -17.94 -30.67
N TYR A 246 16.69 -17.84 -31.14
CA TYR A 246 17.87 -18.03 -30.27
C TYR A 246 17.94 -16.98 -29.16
N ILE A 247 17.69 -15.71 -29.49
CA ILE A 247 17.63 -14.63 -28.47
C ILE A 247 16.56 -14.95 -27.44
N GLU A 248 15.38 -15.37 -27.88
CA GLU A 248 14.26 -15.74 -27.03
C GLU A 248 14.64 -16.87 -26.06
N VAL A 249 15.23 -17.95 -26.56
CA VAL A 249 15.66 -19.10 -25.76
C VAL A 249 16.68 -18.67 -24.70
N VAL A 250 17.69 -17.87 -25.06
CA VAL A 250 18.70 -17.37 -24.12
C VAL A 250 18.05 -16.50 -23.03
N CYS A 251 17.11 -15.62 -23.39
CA CYS A 251 16.37 -14.79 -22.44
C CYS A 251 15.51 -15.61 -21.49
N ILE A 252 14.77 -16.60 -22.00
CA ILE A 252 13.93 -17.48 -21.17
C ILE A 252 14.78 -18.33 -20.23
N LEU A 253 15.91 -18.86 -20.70
CA LEU A 253 16.84 -19.59 -19.84
C LEU A 253 17.34 -18.71 -18.69
N TRP A 254 17.73 -17.46 -18.98
CA TRP A 254 18.12 -16.50 -17.95
C TRP A 254 16.99 -16.23 -16.95
N PHE A 255 15.76 -15.95 -17.40
CA PHE A 255 14.61 -15.72 -16.53
C PHE A 255 14.23 -16.94 -15.70
N THR A 256 14.44 -18.14 -16.24
CA THR A 256 14.19 -19.39 -15.53
C THR A 256 15.22 -19.59 -14.41
N VAL A 257 16.51 -19.39 -14.70
CA VAL A 257 17.59 -19.43 -13.69
C VAL A 257 17.33 -18.41 -12.59
N GLU A 258 16.95 -17.19 -12.97
CA GLU A 258 16.55 -16.13 -12.04
C GLU A 258 15.39 -16.55 -11.10
N TYR A 259 14.33 -17.11 -11.67
CA TYR A 259 13.17 -17.53 -10.91
C TYR A 259 13.50 -18.70 -9.98
N ILE A 260 14.22 -19.71 -10.47
CA ILE A 260 14.67 -20.87 -9.68
C ILE A 260 15.58 -20.41 -8.53
N LEU A 261 16.50 -19.49 -8.79
CA LEU A 261 17.40 -18.96 -7.75
C LEU A 261 16.57 -18.31 -6.63
N ARG A 262 15.64 -17.42 -6.95
CA ARG A 262 14.76 -16.77 -5.96
C ARG A 262 13.87 -17.78 -5.24
N PHE A 263 13.27 -18.70 -5.99
CA PHE A 263 12.42 -19.75 -5.45
C PHE A 263 13.20 -20.69 -4.53
N SER A 264 14.47 -20.99 -4.80
CA SER A 264 15.29 -21.87 -3.94
C SER A 264 15.65 -21.19 -2.61
N VAL A 265 15.88 -19.88 -2.64
CA VAL A 265 16.37 -19.10 -1.49
C VAL A 265 15.24 -18.68 -0.54
N CYS A 266 14.00 -18.49 -1.04
CA CYS A 266 12.90 -18.00 -0.20
C CYS A 266 12.55 -18.96 0.97
N SER A 267 12.03 -18.39 2.04
CA SER A 267 11.50 -19.04 3.25
C SER A 267 10.19 -19.78 2.97
N GLU A 268 9.16 -19.06 2.52
CA GLU A 268 7.79 -19.54 2.33
C GLU A 268 7.44 -19.69 0.84
N LYS A 269 7.64 -20.88 0.27
CA LYS A 269 7.52 -21.12 -1.20
C LYS A 269 6.13 -20.75 -1.78
N LEU A 270 5.05 -21.11 -1.08
CA LEU A 270 3.68 -20.90 -1.56
C LEU A 270 3.25 -19.43 -1.50
N LYS A 271 3.67 -18.72 -0.45
CA LYS A 271 3.45 -17.28 -0.30
C LYS A 271 4.27 -16.51 -1.34
N PHE A 272 5.51 -16.94 -1.56
CA PHE A 272 6.37 -16.40 -2.60
C PHE A 272 5.72 -16.50 -3.98
N SER A 273 5.24 -17.68 -4.39
CA SER A 273 4.63 -17.86 -5.73
C SER A 273 3.32 -17.08 -5.93
N ARG A 274 2.61 -16.71 -4.86
CA ARG A 274 1.38 -15.90 -4.91
C ARG A 274 1.61 -14.39 -4.86
N THR A 275 2.85 -13.94 -4.74
CA THR A 275 3.18 -12.50 -4.73
C THR A 275 3.15 -11.93 -6.16
N PRO A 276 2.55 -10.74 -6.43
CA PRO A 276 2.33 -10.23 -7.79
C PRO A 276 3.59 -10.18 -8.67
N LEU A 277 4.73 -9.72 -8.13
CA LEU A 277 6.00 -9.65 -8.87
C LEU A 277 6.52 -11.04 -9.27
N ASN A 278 6.30 -12.06 -8.42
CA ASN A 278 6.72 -13.42 -8.71
C ASN A 278 5.75 -14.12 -9.66
N LEU A 279 4.46 -13.73 -9.66
CA LEU A 279 3.49 -14.20 -10.64
C LEU A 279 3.85 -13.71 -12.05
N ILE A 280 4.34 -12.47 -12.19
CA ILE A 280 4.86 -11.92 -13.45
C ILE A 280 6.11 -12.71 -13.91
N ASP A 281 7.00 -13.08 -12.99
CA ASP A 281 8.16 -13.91 -13.34
C ASP A 281 7.73 -15.29 -13.87
N ILE A 282 6.70 -15.91 -13.27
CA ILE A 282 6.11 -17.17 -13.77
C ILE A 282 5.46 -16.94 -15.14
N SER A 283 4.62 -15.92 -15.30
CA SER A 283 3.92 -15.65 -16.56
C SER A 283 4.87 -15.38 -17.72
N THR A 284 6.09 -14.92 -17.43
CA THR A 284 7.14 -14.66 -18.42
C THR A 284 7.75 -15.95 -18.98
N ILE A 285 7.93 -16.99 -18.15
CA ILE A 285 8.56 -18.26 -18.55
C ILE A 285 7.55 -19.30 -19.06
N VAL A 286 6.32 -19.28 -18.55
CA VAL A 286 5.27 -20.27 -18.85
C VAL A 286 5.01 -20.44 -20.35
N PRO A 287 4.91 -19.37 -21.17
CA PRO A 287 4.59 -19.53 -22.59
C PRO A 287 5.56 -20.46 -23.33
N PHE A 288 6.87 -20.29 -23.11
CA PHE A 288 7.90 -21.10 -23.77
C PHE A 288 7.79 -22.58 -23.37
N TYR A 289 7.70 -22.86 -22.07
CA TYR A 289 7.61 -24.24 -21.58
C TYR A 289 6.28 -24.90 -21.97
N LEU A 290 5.19 -24.14 -22.02
CA LEU A 290 3.90 -24.65 -22.46
C LEU A 290 3.93 -25.00 -23.95
N GLU A 291 4.51 -24.15 -24.80
CA GLU A 291 4.71 -24.48 -26.21
C GLU A 291 5.62 -25.71 -26.39
N LEU A 292 6.69 -25.82 -25.61
CA LEU A 292 7.59 -26.96 -25.63
C LEU A 292 6.85 -28.27 -25.25
N VAL A 293 6.08 -28.25 -24.17
CA VAL A 293 5.29 -29.40 -23.71
C VAL A 293 4.21 -29.76 -24.72
N LEU A 294 3.53 -28.78 -25.34
CA LEU A 294 2.52 -29.06 -26.37
C LEU A 294 3.14 -29.64 -27.65
N HIS A 295 4.32 -29.15 -28.04
CA HIS A 295 5.01 -29.61 -29.25
C HIS A 295 5.56 -31.04 -29.10
N TYR A 296 6.20 -31.35 -27.97
CA TYR A 296 6.82 -32.67 -27.72
C TYR A 296 5.88 -33.67 -27.04
N GLY A 297 4.93 -33.22 -26.23
CA GLY A 297 3.96 -34.09 -25.54
C GLY A 297 2.70 -34.37 -26.36
N GLY A 298 2.44 -33.59 -27.41
CA GLY A 298 1.29 -33.78 -28.31
C GLY A 298 1.45 -34.95 -29.30
N SER A 299 2.63 -35.58 -29.40
CA SER A 299 2.87 -36.69 -30.33
C SER A 299 2.27 -38.02 -29.87
N GLU A 300 1.91 -38.16 -28.59
CA GLU A 300 1.31 -39.40 -28.01
C GLU A 300 -0.21 -39.26 -27.76
N MET A 301 -0.74 -38.03 -27.74
CA MET A 301 -2.17 -37.80 -27.55
C MET A 301 -2.89 -38.03 -28.88
N SER A 302 -3.48 -39.20 -29.04
CA SER A 302 -4.31 -39.57 -30.19
C SER A 302 -5.37 -38.52 -30.49
N VAL A 303 -5.07 -37.61 -31.43
CA VAL A 303 -5.94 -36.52 -31.88
C VAL A 303 -7.08 -37.11 -32.70
N HIS A 304 -8.20 -37.42 -32.05
CA HIS A 304 -9.34 -38.05 -32.71
C HIS A 304 -10.44 -37.08 -33.18
N THR A 305 -10.30 -35.75 -33.02
CA THR A 305 -11.37 -34.82 -33.41
C THR A 305 -10.88 -33.53 -34.08
N ILE A 306 -11.45 -33.19 -35.25
CA ILE A 306 -11.20 -31.95 -36.03
C ILE A 306 -11.46 -30.66 -35.22
N GLY A 307 -12.31 -30.72 -34.18
CA GLY A 307 -12.54 -29.62 -33.24
C GLY A 307 -11.34 -29.31 -32.33
N GLU A 308 -10.50 -30.29 -32.04
CA GLU A 308 -9.35 -30.15 -31.14
C GLU A 308 -8.16 -29.48 -31.83
N VAL A 309 -7.98 -29.66 -33.14
CA VAL A 309 -6.88 -29.01 -33.91
C VAL A 309 -7.07 -27.51 -34.00
N LYS A 310 -8.30 -27.02 -34.26
CA LYS A 310 -8.61 -25.58 -34.23
C LYS A 310 -8.44 -25.02 -32.82
N THR A 311 -8.86 -25.77 -31.81
CA THR A 311 -8.72 -25.39 -30.40
C THR A 311 -7.24 -25.29 -30.01
N LEU A 312 -6.41 -26.26 -30.42
CA LEU A 312 -4.96 -26.26 -30.19
C LEU A 312 -4.29 -25.06 -30.87
N ALA A 313 -4.63 -24.77 -32.13
CA ALA A 313 -4.10 -23.59 -32.84
C ALA A 313 -4.51 -22.28 -32.15
N MET A 314 -5.74 -22.17 -31.63
CA MET A 314 -6.17 -21.02 -30.82
C MET A 314 -5.39 -20.93 -29.50
N VAL A 315 -5.19 -22.05 -28.80
CA VAL A 315 -4.39 -22.10 -27.57
C VAL A 315 -2.96 -21.63 -27.85
N MET A 316 -2.32 -22.14 -28.90
CA MET A 316 -0.97 -21.70 -29.30
C MET A 316 -0.92 -20.20 -29.60
N ARG A 317 -1.95 -19.62 -30.25
CA ARG A 317 -2.05 -18.17 -30.46
C ARG A 317 -2.14 -17.40 -29.14
N VAL A 318 -2.97 -17.85 -28.20
CA VAL A 318 -3.10 -17.21 -26.87
C VAL A 318 -1.81 -17.30 -26.09
N VAL A 319 -1.12 -18.45 -26.13
CA VAL A 319 0.18 -18.63 -25.47
C VAL A 319 1.24 -17.70 -26.07
N ARG A 320 1.26 -17.53 -27.40
CA ARG A 320 2.11 -16.54 -28.07
C ARG A 320 1.79 -15.11 -27.62
N VAL A 321 0.52 -14.75 -27.40
CA VAL A 321 0.13 -13.42 -26.87
C VAL A 321 0.57 -13.25 -25.41
N MET A 322 0.53 -14.30 -24.58
CA MET A 322 1.01 -14.23 -23.19
C MET A 322 2.48 -13.82 -23.08
N ARG A 323 3.29 -13.99 -24.13
CA ARG A 323 4.67 -13.49 -24.20
C ARG A 323 4.75 -11.99 -23.95
N VAL A 324 3.73 -11.20 -24.29
CA VAL A 324 3.69 -9.74 -24.04
C VAL A 324 3.78 -9.41 -22.55
N THR A 325 3.35 -10.33 -21.67
CA THR A 325 3.39 -10.13 -20.21
C THR A 325 4.81 -9.92 -19.66
N ARG A 326 5.85 -10.37 -20.37
CA ARG A 326 7.25 -10.17 -19.99
C ARG A 326 7.64 -8.69 -19.83
N ILE A 327 6.93 -7.77 -20.51
CA ILE A 327 7.13 -6.33 -20.37
C ILE A 327 6.95 -5.91 -18.91
N PHE A 328 6.00 -6.52 -18.20
CA PHE A 328 5.74 -6.23 -16.79
C PHE A 328 6.88 -6.69 -15.86
N LYS A 329 7.81 -7.52 -16.31
CA LYS A 329 9.01 -7.89 -15.52
C LYS A 329 9.86 -6.66 -15.19
N LEU A 330 9.79 -5.59 -15.99
CA LEU A 330 10.39 -4.29 -15.68
C LEU A 330 9.87 -3.67 -14.37
N ALA A 331 8.66 -4.03 -13.92
CA ALA A 331 8.11 -3.58 -12.63
C ALA A 331 8.98 -3.96 -11.45
N ARG A 332 9.75 -5.06 -11.52
CA ARG A 332 10.70 -5.44 -10.47
C ARG A 332 11.82 -4.40 -10.29
N TYR A 333 12.19 -3.72 -11.36
CA TYR A 333 13.33 -2.79 -11.39
C TYR A 333 12.91 -1.31 -11.39
N SER A 334 11.64 -1.02 -11.65
CA SER A 334 11.08 0.33 -11.60
C SER A 334 10.36 0.57 -10.28
N SER A 335 10.91 1.44 -9.42
CA SER A 335 10.20 1.91 -8.22
C SER A 335 8.87 2.55 -8.59
N GLY A 336 8.85 3.43 -9.61
CA GLY A 336 7.63 4.10 -10.05
C GLY A 336 6.51 3.14 -10.46
N LEU A 337 6.83 2.00 -11.09
CA LEU A 337 5.81 1.01 -11.47
C LEU A 337 5.30 0.20 -10.26
N LYS A 338 6.15 -0.02 -9.23
CA LYS A 338 5.72 -0.59 -7.95
C LYS A 338 4.81 0.36 -7.18
N SER A 339 5.19 1.63 -7.08
CA SER A 339 4.38 2.67 -6.43
C SER A 339 3.04 2.82 -7.15
N PHE A 340 3.05 2.86 -8.49
CA PHE A 340 1.82 2.88 -9.29
C PHE A 340 0.92 1.67 -9.01
N GLY A 341 1.47 0.45 -8.98
CA GLY A 341 0.71 -0.75 -8.66
C GLY A 341 0.08 -0.72 -7.26
N MET A 342 0.82 -0.19 -6.27
CA MET A 342 0.30 0.01 -4.91
C MET A 342 -0.81 1.08 -4.88
N THR A 343 -0.63 2.21 -5.57
CA THR A 343 -1.65 3.24 -5.69
C THR A 343 -2.91 2.73 -6.36
N VAL A 344 -2.80 1.97 -7.46
CA VAL A 344 -3.96 1.36 -8.11
C VAL A 344 -4.67 0.44 -7.13
N ARG A 345 -3.93 -0.41 -6.41
CA ARG A 345 -4.49 -1.33 -5.42
C ARG A 345 -5.26 -0.60 -4.31
N THR A 346 -4.66 0.45 -3.75
CA THR A 346 -5.30 1.28 -2.72
C THR A 346 -6.53 1.98 -3.27
N SER A 347 -6.48 2.44 -4.53
CA SER A 347 -7.55 3.16 -5.19
C SER A 347 -8.57 2.25 -5.90
N LEU A 348 -8.50 0.92 -5.71
CA LEU A 348 -9.39 -0.04 -6.39
C LEU A 348 -10.87 0.21 -6.08
N PRO A 349 -11.29 0.49 -4.83
CA PRO A 349 -12.68 0.80 -4.53
C PRO A 349 -13.19 2.01 -5.34
N GLU A 350 -12.41 3.09 -5.39
CA GLU A 350 -12.75 4.32 -6.11
C GLU A 350 -12.75 4.11 -7.63
N LEU A 351 -11.74 3.41 -8.15
CA LEU A 351 -11.63 3.03 -9.57
C LEU A 351 -12.78 2.10 -10.01
N SER A 352 -13.21 1.21 -9.14
CA SER A 352 -14.31 0.28 -9.44
C SER A 352 -15.65 1.01 -9.59
N MET A 353 -15.92 1.99 -8.73
CA MET A 353 -17.12 2.84 -8.78
C MET A 353 -17.12 3.71 -10.05
N LEU A 354 -15.98 4.27 -10.45
CA LEU A 354 -15.85 4.92 -11.75
C LEU A 354 -16.21 3.97 -12.89
N THR A 355 -15.57 2.80 -12.92
CA THR A 355 -15.71 1.87 -14.04
C THR A 355 -17.17 1.50 -14.23
N LEU A 356 -17.92 1.38 -13.14
CA LEU A 356 -19.38 1.21 -13.15
C LEU A 356 -20.11 2.40 -13.78
N PHE A 357 -19.79 3.64 -13.39
CA PHE A 357 -20.41 4.84 -13.98
C PHE A 357 -20.09 4.99 -15.48
N LEU A 358 -18.84 4.76 -15.87
CA LEU A 358 -18.41 4.82 -17.27
C LEU A 358 -19.12 3.75 -18.10
N LEU A 359 -19.18 2.50 -17.60
CA LEU A 359 -19.89 1.42 -18.29
C LEU A 359 -21.38 1.72 -18.46
N THR A 360 -22.01 2.25 -17.41
CA THR A 360 -23.43 2.62 -17.44
C THR A 360 -23.68 3.73 -18.48
N ALA A 361 -22.82 4.76 -18.51
CA ALA A 361 -22.92 5.84 -19.47
C ALA A 361 -22.66 5.38 -20.91
N ILE A 362 -21.68 4.48 -21.13
CA ILE A 362 -21.43 3.87 -22.45
C ILE A 362 -22.67 3.15 -22.95
N ILE A 363 -23.28 2.28 -22.13
CA ILE A 363 -24.47 1.52 -22.52
C ILE A 363 -25.66 2.46 -22.76
N PHE A 364 -25.82 3.48 -21.92
CA PHE A 364 -26.88 4.49 -22.05
C PHE A 364 -26.76 5.27 -23.37
N PHE A 365 -25.60 5.84 -23.69
CA PHE A 365 -25.42 6.60 -24.93
C PHE A 365 -25.42 5.70 -26.17
N ALA A 366 -24.88 4.49 -26.08
CA ALA A 366 -24.91 3.51 -27.16
C ALA A 366 -26.35 3.09 -27.51
N THR A 367 -27.21 2.87 -26.52
CA THR A 367 -28.62 2.54 -26.78
C THR A 367 -29.38 3.71 -27.37
N LEU A 368 -29.17 4.94 -26.86
CA LEU A 368 -29.79 6.14 -27.41
C LEU A 368 -29.40 6.40 -28.87
N ILE A 369 -28.11 6.35 -29.19
CA ILE A 369 -27.64 6.62 -30.55
C ILE A 369 -28.11 5.55 -31.53
N TYR A 370 -28.15 4.28 -31.11
CA TYR A 370 -28.68 3.19 -31.92
C TYR A 370 -30.14 3.46 -32.30
N PHE A 371 -31.00 3.76 -31.32
CA PHE A 371 -32.41 4.04 -31.63
C PHE A 371 -32.62 5.36 -32.39
N ALA A 372 -31.69 6.32 -32.27
CA ALA A 372 -31.74 7.56 -33.04
C ALA A 372 -31.37 7.38 -34.52
N GLU A 373 -30.46 6.45 -34.82
CA GLU A 373 -29.85 6.31 -36.16
C GLU A 373 -30.26 5.03 -36.89
N ARG A 374 -30.95 4.07 -36.23
CA ARG A 374 -31.26 2.74 -36.81
C ARG A 374 -32.11 2.78 -38.08
N ASP A 375 -32.91 3.82 -38.26
CA ASP A 375 -33.88 3.92 -39.35
C ASP A 375 -33.26 4.62 -40.59
N GLU A 376 -32.00 5.05 -40.50
CA GLU A 376 -31.26 5.66 -41.61
C GLU A 376 -30.59 4.58 -42.48
N PRO A 377 -30.78 4.60 -43.82
CA PRO A 377 -30.37 3.52 -44.71
C PRO A 377 -28.85 3.27 -44.76
N ASP A 378 -28.03 4.30 -44.57
CA ASP A 378 -26.56 4.22 -44.65
C ASP A 378 -25.89 4.31 -43.27
N THR A 379 -26.62 3.99 -42.19
CA THR A 379 -26.09 4.07 -40.82
C THR A 379 -25.01 3.03 -40.55
N THR A 380 -23.96 3.44 -39.84
CA THR A 380 -22.96 2.51 -39.29
C THR A 380 -23.43 1.84 -37.99
N PHE A 381 -24.49 2.37 -37.35
CA PHE A 381 -25.02 1.89 -36.07
C PHE A 381 -25.93 0.66 -36.24
N ARG A 382 -25.33 -0.48 -36.63
CA ARG A 382 -26.07 -1.73 -36.93
C ARG A 382 -26.54 -2.48 -35.69
N SER A 383 -25.86 -2.32 -34.56
CA SER A 383 -26.19 -3.00 -33.32
C SER A 383 -25.77 -2.17 -32.10
N ILE A 384 -26.34 -2.45 -30.92
CA ILE A 384 -25.96 -1.79 -29.68
C ILE A 384 -24.47 -2.03 -29.34
N PRO A 385 -23.89 -3.24 -29.49
CA PRO A 385 -22.45 -3.44 -29.33
C PRO A 385 -21.58 -2.58 -30.25
N ASP A 386 -21.98 -2.38 -31.51
CA ASP A 386 -21.27 -1.48 -32.43
C ASP A 386 -21.38 -0.01 -31.96
N ALA A 387 -22.55 0.38 -31.46
CA ALA A 387 -22.74 1.69 -30.83
C ALA A 387 -21.95 1.87 -29.52
N CYS A 388 -21.66 0.78 -28.78
CA CYS A 388 -20.78 0.83 -27.61
C CYS A 388 -19.34 1.19 -27.99
N TRP A 389 -18.83 0.71 -29.13
CA TRP A 389 -17.52 1.13 -29.65
C TRP A 389 -17.49 2.64 -29.90
N TRP A 390 -18.51 3.16 -30.59
CA TRP A 390 -18.66 4.60 -30.80
C TRP A 390 -18.74 5.38 -29.48
N ALA A 391 -19.52 4.89 -28.50
CA ALA A 391 -19.67 5.56 -27.21
C ALA A 391 -18.34 5.59 -26.43
N VAL A 392 -17.57 4.50 -26.43
CA VAL A 392 -16.21 4.46 -25.85
C VAL A 392 -15.31 5.49 -26.52
N VAL A 393 -15.22 5.48 -27.85
CA VAL A 393 -14.34 6.38 -28.63
C VAL A 393 -14.74 7.85 -28.48
N THR A 394 -16.03 8.14 -28.39
CA THR A 394 -16.57 9.50 -28.24
C THR A 394 -16.41 10.02 -26.81
N MET A 395 -16.78 9.22 -25.80
CA MET A 395 -16.66 9.63 -24.40
C MET A 395 -15.21 9.77 -23.94
N THR A 396 -14.28 9.01 -24.53
CA THR A 396 -12.83 9.15 -24.31
C THR A 396 -12.17 10.20 -25.19
N THR A 397 -12.98 10.97 -25.94
CA THR A 397 -12.54 12.05 -26.83
C THR A 397 -11.48 11.64 -27.86
N VAL A 398 -11.47 10.37 -28.28
CA VAL A 398 -10.56 9.86 -29.32
C VAL A 398 -11.09 10.23 -30.70
N GLY A 399 -12.36 9.93 -30.98
CA GLY A 399 -13.06 10.36 -32.19
C GLY A 399 -12.43 9.90 -33.52
N TYR A 400 -12.24 8.60 -33.74
CA TYR A 400 -11.69 8.07 -35.01
C TYR A 400 -12.49 8.48 -36.26
N GLY A 401 -13.78 8.74 -36.13
CA GLY A 401 -14.67 9.15 -37.23
C GLY A 401 -15.21 8.00 -38.09
N ASP A 402 -14.96 6.75 -37.68
CA ASP A 402 -15.49 5.52 -38.27
C ASP A 402 -16.98 5.31 -37.99
N TYR A 403 -17.49 5.86 -36.87
CA TYR A 403 -18.91 5.95 -36.55
C TYR A 403 -19.30 7.40 -36.31
N CYS A 404 -20.23 7.92 -37.13
CA CYS A 404 -20.69 9.30 -37.05
C CYS A 404 -22.20 9.36 -37.26
N PRO A 405 -22.98 9.94 -36.32
CA PRO A 405 -24.41 10.10 -36.52
C PRO A 405 -24.71 11.13 -37.61
N THR A 406 -25.67 10.80 -38.47
CA THR A 406 -26.09 11.67 -39.57
C THR A 406 -27.31 12.50 -39.18
N THR A 407 -28.20 11.95 -38.35
CA THR A 407 -29.44 12.61 -37.94
C THR A 407 -29.18 13.78 -36.98
N VAL A 408 -30.10 14.75 -36.97
CA VAL A 408 -30.04 15.88 -36.04
C VAL A 408 -30.09 15.41 -34.59
N PHE A 409 -30.96 14.44 -34.29
CA PHE A 409 -31.11 13.89 -32.94
C PHE A 409 -29.87 13.11 -32.50
N GLY A 410 -29.28 12.31 -33.39
CA GLY A 410 -28.03 11.62 -33.12
C GLY A 410 -26.86 12.58 -32.87
N LYS A 411 -26.78 13.70 -33.60
CA LYS A 411 -25.79 14.76 -33.33
C LYS A 411 -25.99 15.44 -31.97
N MET A 412 -27.23 15.63 -31.53
CA MET A 412 -27.51 16.12 -30.18
C MET A 412 -27.06 15.12 -29.11
N ILE A 413 -27.37 13.83 -29.30
CA ILE A 413 -26.92 12.75 -28.41
C ILE A 413 -25.40 12.69 -28.36
N ALA A 414 -24.72 12.76 -29.50
CA ALA A 414 -23.26 12.78 -29.60
C ALA A 414 -22.63 13.95 -28.85
N SER A 415 -23.25 15.13 -28.95
CA SER A 415 -22.80 16.33 -28.23
C SER A 415 -22.93 16.13 -26.72
N CYS A 416 -24.07 15.62 -26.24
CA CYS A 416 -24.27 15.30 -24.83
C CYS A 416 -23.31 14.20 -24.33
N ALA A 417 -23.09 13.16 -25.14
CA ALA A 417 -22.17 12.07 -24.82
C ALA A 417 -20.72 12.56 -24.68
N SER A 418 -20.30 13.46 -25.58
CA SER A 418 -18.95 14.05 -25.54
C SER A 418 -18.73 14.88 -24.28
N ILE A 419 -19.69 15.74 -23.91
CA ILE A 419 -19.63 16.55 -22.69
C ILE A 419 -19.64 15.65 -21.45
N SER A 420 -20.54 14.66 -21.42
CA SER A 420 -20.63 13.71 -20.31
C SER A 420 -19.35 12.89 -20.14
N GLY A 421 -18.72 12.46 -21.23
CA GLY A 421 -17.46 11.71 -21.21
C GLY A 421 -16.32 12.48 -20.52
N VAL A 422 -16.13 13.76 -20.89
CA VAL A 422 -15.12 14.63 -20.26
C VAL A 422 -15.37 14.76 -18.75
N LEU A 423 -16.63 14.97 -18.34
CA LEU A 423 -16.97 15.09 -16.92
C LEU A 423 -16.72 13.78 -16.15
N VAL A 424 -17.13 12.64 -16.70
CA VAL A 424 -16.97 11.32 -16.05
C VAL A 424 -15.50 10.94 -15.92
N LEU A 425 -14.67 11.24 -16.93
CA LEU A 425 -13.24 10.92 -16.92
C LEU A 425 -12.41 11.87 -16.04
N ALA A 426 -12.90 13.06 -15.70
CA ALA A 426 -12.16 14.00 -14.86
C ALA A 426 -12.02 13.51 -13.39
N PHE A 427 -13.09 12.99 -12.79
CA PHE A 427 -13.11 12.60 -11.37
C PHE A 427 -12.05 11.57 -10.96
N PRO A 428 -11.84 10.48 -11.70
CA PRO A 428 -10.85 9.47 -11.34
C PRO A 428 -9.43 9.91 -11.57
N ILE A 429 -9.20 10.67 -12.65
CA ILE A 429 -7.87 11.20 -12.92
C ILE A 429 -7.43 12.06 -11.73
N THR A 430 -8.31 12.91 -11.20
CA THR A 430 -8.01 13.71 -10.01
C THR A 430 -7.76 12.85 -8.77
N MET A 431 -8.59 11.82 -8.52
CA MET A 431 -8.41 10.94 -7.36
C MET A 431 -7.14 10.08 -7.44
N ILE A 432 -6.84 9.50 -8.61
CA ILE A 432 -5.64 8.71 -8.84
C ILE A 432 -4.40 9.59 -8.63
N VAL A 433 -4.41 10.81 -9.14
CA VAL A 433 -3.28 11.75 -8.97
C VAL A 433 -3.07 12.11 -7.50
N GLU A 434 -4.14 12.37 -6.75
CA GLU A 434 -4.07 12.66 -5.32
C GLU A 434 -3.51 11.47 -4.52
N ASN A 435 -4.06 10.27 -4.73
CA ASN A 435 -3.59 9.05 -4.08
C ASN A 435 -2.16 8.67 -4.50
N PHE A 436 -1.79 8.89 -5.76
CA PHE A 436 -0.42 8.68 -6.23
C PHE A 436 0.53 9.64 -5.54
N SER A 437 0.17 10.92 -5.44
CA SER A 437 0.96 11.94 -4.75
C SER A 437 1.16 11.59 -3.27
N LYS A 438 0.09 11.20 -2.58
CA LYS A 438 0.14 10.76 -1.17
C LYS A 438 1.09 9.58 -0.98
N ASN A 439 0.86 8.48 -1.71
CA ASN A 439 1.67 7.27 -1.61
C ASN A 439 3.14 7.50 -2.00
N TYR A 440 3.40 8.34 -3.02
CA TYR A 440 4.75 8.66 -3.44
C TYR A 440 5.52 9.48 -2.39
N VAL A 441 4.84 10.42 -1.72
CA VAL A 441 5.43 11.19 -0.62
C VAL A 441 5.73 10.29 0.58
N GLU A 442 4.81 9.39 0.93
CA GLU A 442 5.00 8.39 2.00
C GLU A 442 6.19 7.48 1.73
N GLU A 443 6.30 6.88 0.53
CA GLU A 443 7.43 6.02 0.17
C GLU A 443 8.77 6.76 0.27
N LYS A 444 8.80 8.02 -0.18
CA LYS A 444 9.99 8.88 -0.05
C LYS A 444 10.31 9.22 1.40
N HIS A 445 9.29 9.39 2.24
CA HIS A 445 9.46 9.62 3.67
C HIS A 445 10.03 8.38 4.37
N ASP A 446 9.46 7.21 4.11
CA ASP A 446 9.93 5.92 4.64
C ASP A 446 11.39 5.64 4.25
N PHE A 447 11.74 5.89 3.00
CA PHE A 447 13.13 5.77 2.55
C PHE A 447 14.08 6.68 3.36
N LYS A 448 13.67 7.93 3.61
CA LYS A 448 14.46 8.87 4.44
C LYS A 448 14.54 8.43 5.90
N VAL A 449 13.46 7.91 6.48
CA VAL A 449 13.43 7.39 7.86
C VAL A 449 14.38 6.21 8.00
N VAL A 450 14.32 5.24 7.08
CA VAL A 450 15.24 4.09 7.06
C VAL A 450 16.68 4.55 6.91
N GLN A 451 16.96 5.52 6.03
CA GLN A 451 18.30 6.07 5.86
C GLN A 451 18.81 6.78 7.13
N ARG A 452 17.95 7.55 7.81
CA ARG A 452 18.28 8.20 9.10
C ARG A 452 18.56 7.17 10.19
N ARG A 453 17.73 6.13 10.31
CA ARG A 453 17.96 5.01 11.26
C ARG A 453 19.28 4.29 10.99
N ARG A 454 19.62 4.03 9.72
CA ARG A 454 20.92 3.44 9.34
C ARG A 454 22.10 4.34 9.69
N ARG A 455 21.96 5.66 9.60
CA ARG A 455 22.99 6.62 10.01
C ARG A 455 23.15 6.66 11.53
N MET A 456 22.04 6.68 12.28
CA MET A 456 22.06 6.64 13.74
C MET A 456 22.66 5.33 14.27
N ALA A 457 22.29 4.18 13.70
CA ALA A 457 22.87 2.89 14.08
C ALA A 457 24.39 2.79 13.84
N LYS A 458 24.94 3.55 12.88
CA LYS A 458 26.39 3.67 12.65
C LYS A 458 27.08 4.68 13.56
N ALA A 459 26.34 5.64 14.10
CA ALA A 459 26.86 6.68 14.98
C ALA A 459 26.87 6.26 16.46
N TYR A 460 25.94 5.37 16.84
CA TYR A 460 25.73 4.91 18.21
C TYR A 460 26.00 3.40 18.40
N GLY A 461 26.58 2.74 17.39
CA GLY A 461 26.87 1.30 17.38
C GLY A 461 28.34 1.01 17.22
#